data_AF-A0A380P2U8-F1
#
_entry.id   AF-A0A380P2U8-F1
#
_cell.length_a   1.000
_cell.length_b   1.000
_cell.length_c   1.000
_cell.angle_alpha   90.00
_cell.angle_beta   90.00
_cell.angle_gamma   90.00
#
_symmetry.space_group_name_H-M   'P 1'
#
loop_
_entity.id
_entity.type
_entity.pdbx_description
1 polymer ?
#
loop_
_entity_poly.entity_id
_entity_poly.type
_entity_poly.pdbx_seq_one_letter_code
_entity_poly.pdbx_strand_id
1 'polypeptide(L)' 'MTGYQEIMTNPIYHNQIVVFTMPTIGAAGINHRADEAIGPMVKGLLYVK' A
#
# COMPACT_ATOMS: atom_id res chain seq x y z
N MET A 1 2.10 9.69 7.56
CA MET A 1 2.31 9.46 6.11
C MET A 1 1.00 8.88 5.56
N THR A 2 0.46 9.46 4.50
CA THR A 2 -0.76 8.99 3.82
C THR A 2 -0.36 8.18 2.58
N GLY A 3 -1.31 7.65 1.82
CA GLY A 3 -1.03 7.01 0.52
C GLY A 3 -0.67 5.52 0.56
N TYR A 4 -1.07 4.80 1.62
CA TYR A 4 -0.78 3.36 1.73
C TYR A 4 -1.38 2.55 0.56
N GLN A 5 -2.55 2.94 0.06
CA GLN A 5 -3.22 2.27 -1.06
C GLN A 5 -2.48 2.51 -2.39
N GLU A 6 -2.02 3.74 -2.62
CA GLU A 6 -1.22 4.10 -3.79
C GLU A 6 0.05 3.25 -3.81
N ILE A 7 0.73 3.11 -2.68
CA ILE A 7 1.93 2.25 -2.55
C ILE A 7 1.58 0.77 -2.80
N MET A 8 0.46 0.27 -2.28
CA MET A 8 0.05 -1.13 -2.48
C MET A 8 -0.28 -1.46 -3.94
N THR A 9 -0.76 -0.49 -4.71
CA THR A 9 -1.19 -0.67 -6.11
C THR A 9 -0.14 -0.18 -7.12
N ASN A 10 0.92 0.49 -6.67
CA ASN A 10 1.95 1.01 -7.57
C ASN A 10 2.77 -0.12 -8.24
N PRO A 11 2.84 -0.17 -9.59
CA PRO A 11 3.60 -1.19 -10.33
C PRO A 11 5.09 -1.28 -10.01
N ILE A 12 5.70 -0.21 -9.49
CA ILE A 12 7.13 -0.15 -9.13
C ILE A 12 7.45 -1.18 -8.04
N TYR A 13 6.49 -1.51 -7.17
CA TYR A 13 6.67 -2.48 -6.09
C TYR A 13 6.23 -3.91 -6.47
N HIS A 14 6.05 -4.19 -7.76
CA HIS A 14 5.65 -5.52 -8.22
C HIS A 14 6.58 -6.62 -7.70
N ASN A 15 5.99 -7.66 -7.09
CA ASN A 15 6.70 -8.80 -6.50
C ASN A 15 7.67 -8.44 -5.35
N GLN A 16 7.53 -7.26 -4.73
CA GLN A 16 8.30 -6.83 -3.56
C GLN A 16 7.48 -6.90 -2.27
N ILE A 17 8.16 -7.02 -1.14
CA ILE A 17 7.56 -6.87 0.19
C ILE A 17 7.80 -5.43 0.64
N VAL A 18 6.73 -4.71 0.97
CA VAL A 18 6.80 -3.34 1.46
C VAL A 18 6.66 -3.31 2.98
N VAL A 19 7.56 -2.60 3.65
CA VAL A 19 7.52 -2.39 5.11
C VAL A 19 7.14 -0.95 5.39
N PHE A 20 5.97 -0.76 6.02
CA PHE A 20 5.58 0.54 6.53
C PHE A 20 6.16 0.76 7.92
N THR A 21 6.85 1.89 8.10
CA THR A 21 7.42 2.28 9.40
C THR A 21 6.42 2.93 10.34
N MET A 22 5.21 3.24 9.86
CA MET A 22 4.16 3.86 10.66
C MET A 22 3.23 2.79 11.23
N PRO A 23 2.77 2.95 12.48
CA PRO A 23 1.94 1.95 13.14
C PRO A 23 0.50 1.91 12.64
N THR A 24 0.02 3.03 12.12
CA THR A 24 -1.36 3.18 11.66
C THR A 24 -1.43 3.15 10.15
N ILE A 25 -1.87 2.01 9.61
CA ILE A 25 -2.21 1.81 8.19
C ILE A 25 -3.71 1.54 8.09
N GLY A 26 -4.38 2.03 7.05
CA GLY A 26 -5.78 1.73 6.79
C GLY A 26 -6.81 2.65 7.47
N ALA A 27 -6.40 3.65 8.26
CA ALA A 27 -7.33 4.54 8.97
C ALA A 27 -8.31 5.30 8.05
N ALA A 28 -7.92 5.55 6.79
CA ALA A 28 -8.73 6.25 5.80
C ALA A 28 -9.63 5.32 4.97
N GLY A 29 -9.55 4.00 5.13
CA GLY A 29 -10.24 3.04 4.26
C GLY A 29 -9.78 3.09 2.80
N ILE A 30 -10.49 2.38 1.92
CA ILE A 30 -10.15 2.25 0.50
C ILE A 30 -10.88 3.32 -0.33
N ASN A 31 -10.18 3.91 -1.30
CA ASN A 31 -10.73 4.85 -2.27
C ASN A 31 -10.27 4.48 -3.68
N HIS A 32 -11.19 4.13 -4.58
CA HIS A 32 -10.86 3.74 -5.96
C HIS A 32 -10.13 4.80 -6.79
N ARG A 33 -10.14 6.07 -6.37
CA ARG A 33 -9.36 7.13 -7.02
C ARG A 33 -7.87 7.14 -6.65
N ALA A 34 -7.49 6.34 -5.66
CA ALA A 34 -6.11 6.22 -5.16
C ALA A 34 -5.41 4.94 -5.68
N ASP A 35 -6.06 4.19 -6.57
CA ASP A 35 -5.47 3.01 -7.20
C ASP A 35 -4.53 3.43 -8.33
N GLU A 36 -3.23 3.10 -8.21
CA GLU A 36 -2.20 3.28 -9.24
C GLU A 36 -2.19 2.13 -10.26
N ALA A 37 -2.95 1.07 -10.00
CA ALA A 37 -3.19 -0.04 -10.91
C ALA A 37 -4.50 -0.77 -10.58
N ILE A 38 -4.91 -1.69 -11.46
CA ILE A 38 -6.18 -2.45 -11.36
C ILE A 38 -6.24 -3.36 -10.12
N GLY A 39 -5.12 -3.57 -9.42
CA GLY A 39 -5.09 -4.32 -8.17
C GLY A 39 -3.76 -4.18 -7.42
N PRO A 40 -3.63 -4.89 -6.27
CA PRO A 40 -2.40 -4.89 -5.49
C PRO A 40 -1.23 -5.42 -6.30
N MET A 41 -0.15 -4.65 -6.36
CA MET A 41 1.09 -5.01 -7.05
C MET A 41 2.14 -5.57 -6.09
N VAL A 42 2.07 -5.16 -4.81
CA VAL A 42 2.96 -5.66 -3.76
C VAL A 42 2.74 -7.15 -3.51
N LYS A 43 3.82 -7.90 -3.27
CA LYS A 43 3.75 -9.32 -2.87
C LYS A 43 3.28 -9.50 -1.43
N GLY A 44 3.57 -8.53 -0.59
CA GLY A 44 3.27 -8.57 0.82
C GLY A 44 3.49 -7.23 1.48
N LEU A 45 2.84 -7.05 2.62
CA LEU A 45 2.90 -5.83 3.41
C LEU A 45 3.21 -6.20 4.85
N LEU A 46 4.19 -5.50 5.43
CA LEU A 46 4.52 -5.56 6.84
C LEU A 46 4.42 -4.16 7.42
N TYR A 47 4.02 -4.05 8.69
CA TYR A 47 4.04 -2.79 9.41
C TYR A 47 4.37 -3.05 10.88
N VAL A 48 5.00 -2.06 11.50
CA VAL A 48 5.29 -2.10 12.95
C VAL A 48 3.98 -1.83 13.68
N LYS A 49 3.69 -2.52 14.77
CA LYS A 49 2.52 -2.22 15.61
C LYS A 49 2.85 -1.19 16.67
#